data_AF-A0A285Q0S2-F1
#
_entry.id   AF-A0A285Q0S2-F1
#
_cell.length_a   1.000
_cell.length_b   1.000
_cell.length_c   1.000
_cell.angle_alpha   90.00
_cell.angle_beta   90.00
_cell.angle_gamma   90.00
#
_symmetry.space_group_name_H-M   'P 1'
#
loop_
_entity.id
_entity.type
_entity.pdbx_description
1 polymer ?
#
loop_
_entity_poly.entity_id
_entity_poly.type
_entity_poly.pdbx_seq_one_letter_code
_entity_poly.pdbx_strand_id
1 'polypeptide(L)'
;MSKVVGRWRIKWMETWDQDVVDLVEPGYFQFDEDGLGFFVFGAVEGQIDYRIPEDGGRVEFSWSGNDDGREKSGRGWFQLLSSRSAKGEFFIHCGDESAVEIEHQT
;
A
#
# COMPACT_ATOMS: atom_id res chain seq x y z
N MET A 1 -12.98 7.64 -13.19
CA MET A 1 -12.42 7.03 -11.96
C MET A 1 -11.38 6.00 -12.36
N SER A 2 -10.18 6.09 -11.80
CA SER A 2 -9.15 5.07 -12.03
C SER A 2 -9.59 3.74 -11.40
N LYS A 3 -9.14 2.60 -11.95
CA LYS A 3 -9.52 1.27 -11.45
C LYS A 3 -8.97 0.95 -10.05
N VAL A 4 -8.06 1.80 -9.54
CA VAL A 4 -7.41 1.59 -8.25
C VAL A 4 -8.12 2.28 -7.08
N VAL A 5 -9.01 3.24 -7.34
CA VAL A 5 -9.67 4.00 -6.27
C VAL A 5 -10.48 3.07 -5.36
N GLY A 6 -10.36 3.30 -4.05
CA GLY A 6 -11.02 2.53 -3.00
C GLY A 6 -10.05 1.85 -2.03
N ARG A 7 -10.62 1.06 -1.12
CA ARG A 7 -9.88 0.34 -0.08
C ARG A 7 -9.46 -1.05 -0.58
N TRP A 8 -8.23 -1.43 -0.28
CA TRP A 8 -7.61 -2.68 -0.66
C TRP A 8 -7.05 -3.35 0.59
N ARG A 9 -7.51 -4.56 0.89
CA ARG A 9 -7.01 -5.38 1.99
C ARG A 9 -5.63 -5.94 1.64
N ILE A 10 -4.67 -5.88 2.56
CA ILE A 10 -3.40 -6.60 2.45
C ILE A 10 -3.65 -8.08 2.75
N LYS A 11 -3.43 -8.95 1.77
CA LYS A 11 -3.67 -10.39 1.87
C LYS A 11 -2.42 -11.17 2.24
N TRP A 12 -1.25 -10.60 1.94
CA TRP A 12 0.03 -11.20 2.18
C TRP A 12 1.15 -10.16 2.04
N MET A 13 2.21 -10.33 2.83
CA MET A 13 3.49 -9.63 2.71
C MET A 13 4.62 -10.65 2.87
N GLU A 14 5.73 -10.47 2.16
CA GLU A 14 6.90 -11.35 2.24
C GLU A 14 7.65 -11.23 3.57
N THR A 15 7.80 -10.00 4.06
CA THR A 15 8.69 -9.72 5.21
C THR A 15 8.00 -9.89 6.56
N TRP A 16 6.67 -9.75 6.61
CA TRP A 16 5.89 -9.81 7.83
C TRP A 16 4.78 -10.83 7.73
N ASP A 17 4.66 -11.69 8.75
CA ASP A 17 3.56 -12.62 8.88
C ASP A 17 2.22 -11.88 9.01
N GLN A 18 1.13 -12.53 8.59
CA GLN A 18 -0.18 -11.89 8.46
C GLN A 18 -0.75 -11.39 9.80
N ASP A 19 -0.39 -12.04 10.92
CA ASP A 19 -0.76 -11.60 12.27
C ASP A 19 -0.06 -10.29 12.67
N VAL A 20 1.18 -10.07 12.21
CA VAL A 20 1.88 -8.78 12.34
C VAL A 20 1.25 -7.74 11.43
N VAL A 21 0.95 -8.07 10.18
CA VAL A 21 0.28 -7.16 9.23
C VAL A 21 -1.06 -6.66 9.81
N ASP A 22 -1.76 -7.51 10.55
CA ASP A 22 -3.08 -7.23 11.13
C ASP A 22 -3.07 -6.80 12.60
N LEU A 23 -1.91 -6.44 13.14
CA LEU A 23 -1.72 -6.24 14.58
C LEU A 23 -2.67 -5.20 15.19
N VAL A 24 -2.82 -4.03 14.55
CA VAL A 24 -3.66 -2.92 15.04
C VAL A 24 -5.06 -2.99 14.45
N GLU A 25 -5.16 -3.17 13.13
CA GLU A 25 -6.38 -3.45 12.40
C GLU A 25 -6.03 -4.26 11.14
N PRO A 26 -7.03 -4.80 10.40
CA PRO A 26 -6.74 -5.45 9.12
C PRO A 26 -6.02 -4.48 8.18
N GLY A 27 -4.73 -4.75 7.93
CA GLY A 27 -3.87 -3.90 7.12
C GLY A 27 -4.45 -3.64 5.72
N TYR A 28 -4.32 -2.42 5.23
CA TYR A 28 -4.93 -1.98 3.97
C TYR A 28 -4.16 -0.86 3.29
N PHE A 29 -4.44 -0.69 2.00
CA PHE A 29 -4.13 0.50 1.21
C PHE A 29 -5.45 1.15 0.74
N GLN A 30 -5.56 2.46 0.84
CA GLN A 30 -6.67 3.26 0.34
C GLN A 30 -6.12 4.23 -0.70
N PHE A 31 -6.74 4.26 -1.89
CA PHE A 31 -6.40 5.20 -2.95
C PHE A 31 -7.60 6.10 -3.23
N ASP A 32 -7.38 7.41 -3.15
CA ASP A 32 -8.42 8.42 -3.32
C ASP A 32 -8.37 9.03 -4.73
N GLU A 33 -9.44 9.73 -5.12
CA GLU A 33 -9.61 10.25 -6.48
C GLU A 33 -8.65 11.39 -6.86
N ASP A 34 -8.09 12.07 -5.86
CA ASP A 34 -7.22 13.23 -5.99
C ASP A 34 -5.72 12.88 -6.12
N GLY A 35 -5.39 11.59 -6.24
CA GLY A 35 -4.01 11.12 -6.31
C GLY A 35 -3.34 10.97 -4.94
N LEU A 36 -4.12 11.04 -3.86
CA LEU A 36 -3.67 10.79 -2.50
C LEU A 36 -4.22 9.46 -1.97
N GLY A 37 -3.86 9.12 -0.74
CA GLY A 37 -4.38 7.94 -0.08
C GLY A 37 -3.78 7.73 1.30
N PHE A 38 -4.01 6.54 1.84
CA PHE A 38 -3.50 6.15 3.15
C PHE A 38 -3.27 4.64 3.21
N PHE A 39 -2.36 4.19 4.06
CA PHE A 39 -2.23 2.78 4.40
C PHE A 39 -2.00 2.58 5.89
N VAL A 40 -2.29 1.37 6.35
CA VAL A 40 -1.87 0.87 7.66
C VAL A 40 -1.52 -0.61 7.55
N PHE A 41 -0.47 -1.05 8.23
CA PHE A 41 -0.20 -2.44 8.56
C PHE A 41 0.72 -2.52 9.78
N GLY A 42 0.50 -3.48 10.66
CA GLY A 42 1.24 -3.52 11.92
C GLY A 42 1.07 -2.22 12.71
N ALA A 43 2.19 -1.61 13.11
CA ALA A 43 2.24 -0.29 13.72
C ALA A 43 2.59 0.85 12.73
N VAL A 44 2.73 0.51 11.43
CA VAL A 44 3.12 1.45 10.38
C VAL A 44 1.87 2.02 9.72
N GLU A 45 1.80 3.33 9.62
CA GLU A 45 0.75 4.03 8.88
C GLU A 45 1.35 5.18 8.07
N GLY A 46 0.69 5.59 6.99
CA GLY A 46 1.21 6.70 6.20
C GLY A 46 0.28 7.21 5.12
N GLN A 47 0.42 8.51 4.85
CA GLN A 47 -0.22 9.17 3.73
C GLN A 47 0.51 8.83 2.44
N ILE A 48 -0.27 8.60 1.39
CA ILE A 48 0.20 8.21 0.06
C ILE A 48 0.06 9.41 -0.88
N ASP A 49 1.07 9.62 -1.72
CA ASP A 49 0.99 10.38 -2.97
C ASP A 49 1.26 9.42 -4.12
N TYR A 50 0.28 9.20 -5.01
CA TYR A 50 0.37 8.20 -6.07
C TYR A 50 0.12 8.76 -7.47
N ARG A 51 0.74 8.12 -8.46
CA ARG A 51 0.53 8.39 -9.90
C ARG A 51 0.28 7.08 -10.64
N ILE A 52 -0.49 7.18 -11.72
CA ILE A 52 -0.70 6.10 -12.68
C ILE A 52 -0.04 6.56 -13.98
N PRO A 53 1.08 5.96 -14.41
CA PRO A 53 1.72 6.32 -15.67
C PRO A 53 0.80 6.06 -16.87
N GLU A 54 1.10 6.71 -18.00
CA GLU A 54 0.27 6.64 -19.22
C GLU A 54 0.16 5.23 -19.81
N ASP A 55 1.13 4.35 -19.53
CA ASP A 55 1.08 2.93 -19.89
C ASP A 55 0.00 2.16 -19.12
N GLY A 56 -0.60 2.77 -18.09
CA GLY A 56 -1.79 2.33 -17.37
C GLY A 56 -1.61 1.03 -16.60
N GLY A 57 -0.39 0.48 -16.55
CA GLY A 57 -0.12 -0.85 -16.02
C GLY A 57 -0.02 -0.86 -14.51
N ARG A 58 0.55 0.18 -13.91
CA ARG A 58 0.92 0.19 -12.49
C ARG A 58 0.54 1.48 -11.80
N VAL A 59 0.33 1.38 -10.50
CA VAL A 59 0.29 2.52 -9.58
C VAL A 59 1.64 2.65 -8.94
N GLU A 60 2.23 3.83 -8.96
CA GLU A 60 3.48 4.14 -8.26
C GLU A 60 3.18 5.17 -7.17
N PHE A 61 3.77 5.00 -6.00
CA PHE A 61 3.52 5.89 -4.88
C PHE A 61 4.76 6.17 -4.04
N SER A 62 4.79 7.36 -3.45
CA SER A 62 5.59 7.67 -2.26
C SER A 62 4.68 7.77 -1.04
N TRP A 63 5.27 7.67 0.15
CA TRP A 63 4.52 7.84 1.39
C TRP A 63 5.37 8.47 2.49
N SER A 64 4.69 9.13 3.42
CA SER A 64 5.26 9.63 4.68
C SER A 64 4.29 9.34 5.82
N GLY A 65 4.82 8.97 6.98
CA GLY A 65 3.99 8.55 8.10
C GLY A 65 4.78 8.18 9.33
N ASN A 66 4.27 7.20 10.07
CA ASN A 66 4.71 6.88 11.41
C ASN A 66 4.81 5.36 11.62
N ASP A 67 5.72 4.96 12.48
CA ASP A 67 5.88 3.61 13.02
C ASP A 67 6.14 3.72 14.52
N ASP A 68 5.11 3.50 15.33
CA ASP A 68 5.13 3.60 16.80
C ASP A 68 5.84 4.87 17.33
N GLY A 69 5.39 6.03 16.87
CA GLY A 69 5.93 7.34 17.26
C GLY A 69 7.19 7.76 16.50
N ARG A 70 7.70 6.94 15.57
CA ARG A 70 8.88 7.29 14.75
C ARG A 70 8.47 7.68 13.33
N GLU A 71 8.95 8.83 12.87
CA GLU A 71 8.74 9.23 11.48
C GLU A 71 9.38 8.23 10.52
N LYS A 72 8.59 7.83 9.52
CA LYS A 72 9.01 6.95 8.44
C LYS A 72 8.53 7.50 7.10
N SER A 73 9.20 7.10 6.04
CA SER A 73 8.81 7.40 4.67
C SER A 73 9.27 6.29 3.75
N GLY A 74 8.80 6.32 2.52
CA GLY A 74 9.18 5.31 1.55
C GLY A 74 8.46 5.45 0.23
N ARG A 75 8.41 4.34 -0.50
CA ARG A 75 7.78 4.25 -1.81
C ARG A 75 7.22 2.86 -2.05
N GLY A 76 6.50 2.70 -3.14
CA GLY A 76 6.09 1.39 -3.63
C GLY A 76 5.40 1.48 -4.96
N TRP A 77 4.97 0.33 -5.45
CA TRP A 77 4.16 0.23 -6.64
C TRP A 77 3.22 -0.97 -6.57
N PHE A 78 2.11 -0.92 -7.31
CA PHE A 78 1.19 -2.03 -7.50
C PHE A 78 0.87 -2.22 -8.98
N GLN A 79 1.07 -3.44 -9.47
CA GLN A 79 0.56 -3.91 -10.76
C GLN A 79 -0.86 -4.45 -10.56
N LEU A 80 -1.83 -3.82 -11.22
CA LEU A 80 -3.21 -4.34 -11.24
C LEU A 80 -3.25 -5.62 -12.08
N LEU A 81 -3.68 -6.72 -11.47
CA LEU A 81 -3.85 -8.01 -12.16
C LEU A 81 -5.30 -8.21 -12.61
N SER A 82 -6.25 -7.63 -11.86
CA SER A 82 -7.67 -7.60 -12.19
C SER A 82 -8.33 -6.38 -11.54
N SER A 83 -9.67 -6.25 -11.64
CA SER A 83 -10.40 -5.23 -10.88
C SER A 83 -10.41 -5.47 -9.37
N ARG A 84 -9.98 -6.66 -8.90
CA ARG A 84 -10.02 -7.03 -7.48
C ARG A 84 -8.69 -7.44 -6.89
N SER A 85 -7.63 -7.57 -7.69
CA SER A 85 -6.34 -8.04 -7.22
C SER A 85 -5.19 -7.23 -7.80
N ALA A 86 -4.21 -6.95 -6.95
CA ALA A 86 -2.97 -6.31 -7.34
C ALA A 86 -1.80 -6.90 -6.55
N LYS A 87 -0.61 -6.85 -7.14
CA LYS A 87 0.65 -7.25 -6.49
C LYS A 87 1.71 -6.20 -6.71
N GLY A 88 2.68 -6.11 -5.82
CA GLY A 88 3.71 -5.11 -5.95
C GLY A 88 4.74 -5.17 -4.84
N GLU A 89 5.42 -4.06 -4.64
CA GLU A 89 6.50 -3.92 -3.67
C GLU A 89 6.27 -2.68 -2.81
N PHE A 90 6.56 -2.82 -1.52
CA PHE A 90 6.56 -1.75 -0.55
C PHE A 90 7.97 -1.57 0.02
N PHE A 91 8.45 -0.33 0.07
CA PHE A 91 9.79 0.01 0.55
C PHE A 91 9.71 1.02 1.67
N ILE A 92 10.44 0.77 2.75
CA ILE A 92 10.74 1.75 3.81
C ILE A 92 12.10 2.39 3.48
N HIS A 93 12.17 3.72 3.45
CA HIS A 93 13.42 4.43 3.19
C HIS A 93 14.48 4.06 4.22
N CYS A 94 15.63 3.56 3.76
CA CYS A 94 16.72 3.06 4.60
C CYS A 94 16.27 1.99 5.61
N GLY A 95 15.26 1.20 5.26
CA GLY A 95 14.74 0.10 6.07
C GLY A 95 14.43 -1.11 5.21
N ASP A 96 13.44 -1.87 5.64
CA ASP A 96 13.02 -3.10 4.97
C ASP A 96 12.20 -2.82 3.71
N GLU A 97 12.08 -3.85 2.89
CA GLU A 97 11.16 -3.93 1.76
C GLU A 97 10.35 -5.22 1.85
N SER A 98 9.24 -5.30 1.11
CA SER A 98 8.41 -6.49 1.07
C SER A 98 7.59 -6.52 -0.21
N ALA A 99 7.55 -7.68 -0.85
CA ALA A 99 6.51 -7.98 -1.81
C ALA A 99 5.14 -7.95 -1.09
N VAL A 100 4.10 -7.48 -1.78
CA VAL A 100 2.76 -7.29 -1.22
C VAL A 100 1.69 -7.77 -2.20
N GLU A 101 0.70 -8.50 -1.69
CA GLU A 101 -0.53 -8.82 -2.42
C GLU A 101 -1.73 -8.14 -1.77
N ILE A 102 -2.55 -7.45 -2.57
CA ILE A 102 -3.72 -6.72 -2.09
C ILE A 102 -4.99 -7.10 -2.87
N GLU A 103 -6.13 -7.06 -2.18
CA GLU A 103 -7.45 -7.39 -2.70
C GLU A 103 -8.44 -6.24 -2.48
N HIS A 104 -9.14 -5.81 -3.54
CA HIS A 104 -10.10 -4.69 -3.47
C HIS A 104 -11.30 -5.06 -2.60
N GLN A 105 -11.66 -4.16 -1.67
CA GLN A 105 -12.82 -4.32 -0.80
C GLN A 105 -14.05 -3.71 -1.48
N THR A 106 -15.14 -4.47 -1.46
CA THR A 106 -16.40 -4.13 -2.16
C THR A 106 -17.24 -3.13 -1.38
#